data_AF-A0A1V1PBB5-F1
#
_entry.id   AF-A0A1V1PBB5-F1
#
_cell.length_a   1.000
_cell.length_b   1.000
_cell.length_c   1.000
_cell.angle_alpha   90.00
_cell.angle_beta   90.00
_cell.angle_gamma   90.00
#
_symmetry.space_group_name_H-M   'P 1'
#
loop_
_entity.id
_entity.type
_entity.pdbx_description
1 polymer ?
#
loop_
_entity_poly.entity_id
_entity_poly.type
_entity_poly.pdbx_seq_one_letter_code
_entity_poly.pdbx_strand_id
1 'polypeptide(L)'
;MKNFRLFVEWFIPSQIKSDMKYHIRARQFVIFALIGMIFYIVNMIKWYSMGYENLGLSMMTVLIVNILMLFVFRATGSINIAGNGLMAIINWHFFYLIYLTGGLQSSAISWIVIIPVFAALYFSNRVSVIWSTVSLLGILSFNYLEHQGVSFTSIITSNQQICQANLANSVGPLIAVFFAGCFFNLAMYRAFDGQKDAMANQKETLDQLNAVFDSVTEISESILSTSTILDSSSENMKLRSDEMAQKQQKPHPFPKKPI
;
A
#
# COMPACT_ATOMS: atom_id res chain seq x y z
N MET A 1 -9.50 20.93 3.90
CA MET A 1 -8.79 19.66 3.59
C MET A 1 -7.46 19.46 4.32
N LYS A 2 -6.60 20.48 4.50
CA LYS A 2 -5.29 20.35 5.17
C LYS A 2 -5.38 19.78 6.61
N ASN A 3 -6.35 20.24 7.40
CA ASN A 3 -6.54 19.79 8.79
C ASN A 3 -6.94 18.31 8.90
N PHE A 4 -7.81 17.83 8.00
CA PHE A 4 -8.20 16.42 7.96
C PHE A 4 -7.03 15.51 7.62
N ARG A 5 -6.17 15.93 6.68
CA ARG A 5 -4.95 15.19 6.34
C ARG A 5 -4.02 15.10 7.55
N LEU A 6 -3.79 16.21 8.26
CA LEU A 6 -2.95 16.21 9.47
C LEU A 6 -3.52 15.30 10.56
N PHE A 7 -4.84 15.28 10.72
CA PHE A 7 -5.51 14.40 11.67
C PHE A 7 -5.35 12.91 11.32
N VAL A 8 -5.52 12.53 10.06
CA VAL A 8 -5.29 11.15 9.61
C VAL A 8 -3.82 10.76 9.77
N GLU A 9 -2.89 11.63 9.36
CA GLU A 9 -1.45 11.39 9.49
C GLU A 9 -0.99 11.33 10.95
N TRP A 10 -1.73 11.94 11.89
CA TRP A 10 -1.44 11.82 13.30
C TRP A 10 -1.49 10.35 13.73
N PHE A 11 -2.50 9.58 13.33
CA PHE A 11 -2.64 8.15 13.69
C PHE A 11 -1.60 7.23 13.06
N ILE A 12 -0.85 7.69 12.05
CA ILE A 12 0.14 6.87 11.34
C ILE A 12 1.52 7.05 12.01
N PRO A 13 2.12 5.98 12.56
CA PRO A 13 3.45 6.06 13.17
C PRO A 13 4.54 6.54 12.19
N SER A 14 5.51 7.30 12.68
CA SER A 14 6.58 7.87 11.85
C SER A 14 7.49 6.80 11.21
N GLN A 15 7.64 5.64 11.86
CA GLN A 15 8.46 4.51 11.41
C GLN A 15 7.96 3.91 10.09
N ILE A 16 6.68 4.12 9.75
CA ILE A 16 6.04 3.57 8.54
C ILE A 16 6.26 4.45 7.30
N LYS A 17 6.72 5.68 7.47
CA LYS A 17 6.82 6.65 6.37
C LYS A 17 7.86 6.29 5.31
N SER A 18 8.77 5.36 5.60
CA SER A 18 9.79 4.90 4.65
C SER A 18 9.26 3.92 3.61
N ASP A 19 8.21 3.15 3.91
CA ASP A 19 7.57 2.23 2.96
C ASP A 19 6.29 2.87 2.40
N MET A 20 6.38 3.39 1.17
CA MET A 20 5.27 4.03 0.48
C MET A 20 4.03 3.12 0.37
N LYS A 21 4.21 1.83 0.08
CA LYS A 21 3.08 0.90 -0.10
C LYS A 21 2.38 0.65 1.23
N TYR A 22 3.16 0.48 2.30
CA TYR A 22 2.61 0.27 3.63
C TYR A 22 1.96 1.54 4.19
N HIS A 23 2.54 2.73 3.92
CA HIS A 23 1.95 4.02 4.31
C HIS A 23 0.58 4.26 3.65
N ILE A 24 0.44 3.94 2.35
CA ILE A 24 -0.85 4.07 1.66
C ILE A 24 -1.92 3.19 2.31
N ARG A 25 -1.60 1.94 2.61
CA ARG A 25 -2.52 1.01 3.30
C ARG A 25 -2.86 1.49 4.71
N ALA A 26 -1.88 1.97 5.46
CA ALA A 26 -2.08 2.55 6.79
C ALA A 26 -3.08 3.71 6.73
N ARG A 27 -2.92 4.61 5.76
CA ARG A 27 -3.84 5.74 5.56
C ARG A 27 -5.25 5.28 5.21
N GLN A 28 -5.38 4.28 4.33
CA GLN A 28 -6.69 3.72 3.98
C GLN A 28 -7.37 3.09 5.19
N PHE A 29 -6.64 2.34 6.01
CA PHE A 29 -7.15 1.77 7.25
C PHE A 29 -7.69 2.85 8.20
N VAL A 30 -6.90 3.91 8.46
CA VAL A 30 -7.33 5.00 9.36
C VAL A 30 -8.59 5.68 8.81
N ILE A 31 -8.64 5.99 7.52
CA ILE A 31 -9.82 6.58 6.88
C ILE A 31 -11.03 5.65 6.99
N PHE A 32 -10.86 4.36 6.71
CA PHE A 32 -11.91 3.34 6.83
C PHE A 32 -12.46 3.28 8.26
N ALA A 33 -11.58 3.23 9.27
CA ALA A 33 -11.97 3.21 10.68
C ALA A 33 -12.71 4.49 11.09
N LEU A 34 -12.29 5.67 10.61
CA LEU A 34 -12.93 6.95 10.90
C LEU A 34 -14.32 7.07 10.24
N ILE A 35 -14.46 6.66 8.97
CA ILE A 35 -15.76 6.60 8.30
C ILE A 35 -16.67 5.60 9.01
N GLY A 36 -16.12 4.46 9.43
CA GLY A 36 -16.82 3.45 10.22
C GLY A 36 -17.43 4.03 11.50
N MET A 37 -16.75 4.94 12.20
CA MET A 37 -17.31 5.58 13.41
C MET A 37 -18.63 6.29 13.15
N ILE A 38 -18.72 7.03 12.04
CA ILE A 38 -19.96 7.73 11.66
C ILE A 38 -21.08 6.70 11.43
N PHE A 39 -20.75 5.64 10.70
CA PHE A 39 -21.69 4.54 10.45
C PHE A 39 -22.18 3.87 11.74
N TYR A 40 -21.28 3.61 12.70
CA TYR A 40 -21.64 2.99 13.99
C TYR A 40 -22.52 3.91 14.83
N ILE A 41 -22.21 5.21 14.90
CA ILE A 41 -23.01 6.19 15.64
C ILE A 41 -24.42 6.28 15.07
N VAL A 42 -24.56 6.41 13.74
CA VAL A 42 -25.86 6.48 13.08
C VAL A 42 -26.68 5.21 13.34
N ASN A 43 -26.06 4.03 13.25
CA ASN A 43 -26.76 2.77 13.53
C ASN A 43 -27.08 2.56 15.01
N MET A 44 -26.23 3.03 15.92
CA MET A 44 -26.49 3.02 17.35
C MET A 44 -27.74 3.84 17.68
N ILE A 45 -27.82 5.08 17.19
CA ILE A 45 -29.00 5.95 17.37
C ILE A 45 -30.25 5.29 16.77
N LYS A 46 -30.12 4.73 15.55
CA LYS A 46 -31.21 3.99 14.90
C LYS A 46 -31.75 2.88 15.81
N TRP A 47 -30.89 2.01 16.32
CA TRP A 47 -31.35 0.87 17.13
C TRP A 47 -31.96 1.29 18.47
N TYR A 48 -31.41 2.30 19.14
CA TYR A 48 -32.04 2.88 20.34
C TYR A 48 -33.40 3.51 20.04
N SER A 49 -33.50 4.26 18.93
CA SER A 49 -34.78 4.89 18.53
C SER A 49 -35.87 3.89 18.19
N MET A 50 -35.49 2.67 17.80
CA MET A 50 -36.41 1.56 17.54
C MET A 50 -36.72 0.73 18.79
N GLY A 51 -36.17 1.06 19.96
CA GLY A 51 -36.37 0.34 21.22
C GLY A 51 -35.54 -0.94 21.38
N TYR A 52 -34.57 -1.19 20.50
CA TYR A 52 -33.72 -2.39 20.56
C TYR A 52 -32.38 -2.08 21.24
N GLU A 53 -32.41 -1.94 22.57
CA GLU A 53 -31.26 -1.54 23.38
C GLU A 53 -30.04 -2.45 23.21
N ASN A 54 -30.25 -3.77 23.13
CA ASN A 54 -29.19 -4.74 22.93
C ASN A 54 -28.40 -4.50 21.63
N LEU A 55 -29.10 -4.15 20.54
CA LEU A 55 -28.46 -3.81 19.28
C LEU A 55 -27.75 -2.46 19.35
N GLY A 56 -28.33 -1.47 20.05
CA GLY A 56 -27.68 -0.20 20.35
C GLY A 56 -26.35 -0.39 21.11
N LEU A 57 -26.37 -1.17 22.18
CA LEU A 57 -25.19 -1.51 22.99
C LEU A 57 -24.13 -2.27 22.18
N SER A 58 -24.56 -3.18 21.31
CA SER A 58 -23.62 -3.89 20.43
C SER A 58 -22.91 -2.94 19.45
N MET A 59 -23.61 -1.96 18.87
CA MET A 59 -23.01 -0.92 18.03
C MET A 59 -22.08 0.01 18.82
N MET A 60 -22.47 0.37 20.05
CA MET A 60 -21.60 1.13 20.95
C MET A 60 -20.30 0.38 21.25
N THR A 61 -20.38 -0.93 21.44
CA THR A 61 -19.22 -1.81 21.64
C THR A 61 -18.31 -1.81 20.41
N VAL A 62 -18.87 -1.92 19.20
CA VAL A 62 -18.12 -1.81 17.94
C VAL A 62 -17.40 -0.46 17.85
N LEU A 63 -18.08 0.64 18.19
CA LEU A 63 -17.50 1.97 18.17
C LEU A 63 -16.30 2.09 19.12
N ILE A 64 -16.44 1.64 20.37
CA ILE A 64 -15.37 1.68 21.38
C ILE A 64 -14.17 0.85 20.91
N VAL A 65 -14.40 -0.39 20.48
CA VAL A 65 -13.32 -1.27 20.02
C VAL A 65 -12.64 -0.70 18.77
N ASN A 66 -13.38 -0.11 17.83
CA ASN A 66 -12.80 0.56 16.66
C ASN A 66 -11.88 1.73 17.05
N ILE A 67 -12.31 2.55 18.01
CA ILE A 67 -11.46 3.63 18.57
C ILE A 67 -10.20 3.03 19.19
N LEU A 68 -10.34 1.98 20.02
CA LEU A 68 -9.20 1.28 20.62
C LEU A 68 -8.25 0.73 19.54
N MET A 69 -8.76 0.16 18.45
CA MET A 69 -7.95 -0.37 17.36
C MET A 69 -7.18 0.72 16.61
N LEU A 70 -7.69 1.95 16.49
CA LEU A 70 -6.91 3.08 15.99
C LEU A 70 -5.73 3.42 16.90
N PHE A 71 -5.92 3.35 18.22
CA PHE A 71 -4.84 3.57 19.18
C PHE A 71 -3.84 2.41 19.21
N VAL A 72 -4.30 1.16 19.09
CA VAL A 72 -3.43 -0.01 18.93
C VAL A 72 -2.61 0.10 17.65
N PHE A 73 -3.21 0.55 16.55
CA PHE A 73 -2.49 0.82 15.31
C PHE A 73 -1.43 1.89 15.50
N ARG A 74 -1.78 3.01 16.14
CA ARG A 74 -0.83 4.08 16.48
C ARG A 74 0.33 3.59 17.34
N ALA A 75 0.07 2.72 18.32
CA ALA A 75 1.09 2.22 19.24
C ALA A 75 2.00 1.16 18.61
N THR A 76 1.45 0.27 17.77
CA THR A 76 2.17 -0.90 17.24
C THR A 76 2.68 -0.72 15.81
N GLY A 77 2.07 0.17 15.03
CA GLY A 77 2.28 0.27 13.58
C GLY A 77 1.78 -0.94 12.77
N SER A 78 1.14 -1.91 13.41
CA SER A 78 0.71 -3.14 12.75
C SER A 78 -0.74 -3.04 12.27
N ILE A 79 -0.93 -2.90 10.96
CA ILE A 79 -2.24 -2.95 10.32
C ILE A 79 -2.90 -4.31 10.54
N ASN A 80 -2.11 -5.39 10.61
CA ASN A 80 -2.64 -6.73 10.81
C ASN A 80 -3.26 -6.90 12.20
N ILE A 81 -2.64 -6.36 13.26
CA ILE A 81 -3.19 -6.48 14.62
C ILE A 81 -4.48 -5.67 14.73
N ALA A 82 -4.41 -4.38 14.40
CA ALA A 82 -5.55 -3.48 14.50
C ALA A 82 -6.70 -3.89 13.55
N GLY A 83 -6.35 -4.32 12.33
CA GLY A 83 -7.30 -4.79 11.34
C GLY A 83 -8.02 -6.06 11.74
N ASN A 84 -7.33 -7.05 12.30
CA ASN A 84 -7.99 -8.25 12.82
C ASN A 84 -8.95 -7.92 13.98
N GLY A 85 -8.53 -7.05 14.91
CA GLY A 85 -9.42 -6.63 16.00
C GLY A 85 -10.67 -5.90 15.48
N LEU A 86 -10.51 -5.03 14.48
CA LEU A 86 -11.63 -4.33 13.86
C LEU A 86 -12.56 -5.29 13.11
N MET A 87 -12.02 -6.19 12.30
CA MET A 87 -12.82 -7.20 11.60
C MET A 87 -13.55 -8.11 12.58
N ALA A 88 -12.92 -8.51 13.68
CA ALA A 88 -13.52 -9.35 14.70
C ALA A 88 -14.77 -8.72 15.32
N ILE A 89 -14.67 -7.47 15.75
CA ILE A 89 -15.82 -6.83 16.41
C ILE A 89 -16.96 -6.53 15.43
N ILE A 90 -16.65 -6.19 14.17
CA ILE A 90 -17.65 -6.01 13.13
C ILE A 90 -18.37 -7.33 12.84
N ASN A 91 -17.60 -8.42 12.67
CA ASN A 91 -18.15 -9.74 12.35
C ASN A 91 -19.02 -10.28 13.51
N TRP A 92 -18.54 -10.12 14.75
CA TRP A 92 -19.34 -10.42 15.95
C TRP A 92 -20.68 -9.68 15.96
N HIS A 93 -20.66 -8.36 15.72
CA HIS A 93 -21.90 -7.57 15.72
C HIS A 93 -22.89 -8.05 14.66
N PHE A 94 -22.42 -8.34 13.44
CA PHE A 94 -23.32 -8.80 12.39
C PHE A 94 -23.85 -10.22 12.62
N PHE A 95 -23.06 -11.13 13.19
CA PHE A 95 -23.61 -12.42 13.65
C PHE A 95 -24.64 -12.24 14.75
N TYR A 96 -24.38 -11.34 15.71
CA TYR A 96 -25.34 -11.03 16.77
C TYR A 96 -26.64 -10.43 16.21
N LEU A 97 -26.53 -9.53 15.23
CA LEU A 97 -27.66 -8.93 14.53
C LEU A 97 -28.48 -10.00 13.80
N ILE A 98 -27.83 -10.87 13.04
CA ILE A 98 -28.47 -11.99 12.30
C ILE A 98 -29.19 -12.93 13.28
N TYR A 99 -28.55 -13.29 14.39
CA TYR A 99 -29.16 -14.11 15.43
C TYR A 99 -30.46 -13.50 15.98
N LEU A 100 -30.51 -12.18 16.17
CA LEU A 100 -31.69 -11.47 16.69
C LEU A 100 -32.74 -11.10 15.64
N THR A 101 -32.45 -11.28 14.35
CA THR A 101 -33.31 -10.83 13.23
C THR A 101 -33.73 -11.97 12.30
N GLY A 102 -33.80 -13.20 12.81
CA GLY A 102 -34.37 -14.34 12.11
C GLY A 102 -33.35 -15.26 11.43
N GLY A 103 -32.09 -15.25 11.86
CA GLY A 103 -31.07 -16.15 11.31
C GLY A 103 -30.81 -15.87 9.82
N LEU A 104 -30.75 -16.91 8.99
CA LEU A 104 -30.44 -16.76 7.56
C LEU A 104 -31.47 -15.96 6.76
N GLN A 105 -32.70 -15.82 7.27
CA GLN A 105 -33.73 -14.98 6.65
C GLN A 105 -33.52 -13.48 6.93
N SER A 106 -32.57 -13.14 7.80
CA SER A 106 -32.22 -11.75 8.08
C SER A 106 -31.63 -11.07 6.86
N SER A 107 -32.13 -9.87 6.54
CA SER A 107 -31.51 -9.03 5.51
C SER A 107 -30.08 -8.60 5.86
N ALA A 108 -29.65 -8.73 7.12
CA ALA A 108 -28.29 -8.39 7.55
C ALA A 108 -27.21 -9.36 7.06
N ILE A 109 -27.58 -10.52 6.48
CA ILE A 109 -26.62 -11.50 5.94
C ILE A 109 -25.70 -10.91 4.87
N SER A 110 -26.18 -9.91 4.12
CA SER A 110 -25.41 -9.17 3.12
C SER A 110 -24.12 -8.55 3.70
N TRP A 111 -24.14 -8.11 4.96
CA TRP A 111 -22.98 -7.54 5.63
C TRP A 111 -21.91 -8.59 5.92
N ILE A 112 -22.29 -9.82 6.29
CA ILE A 112 -21.34 -10.93 6.52
C ILE A 112 -20.58 -11.28 5.24
N VAL A 113 -21.27 -11.23 4.09
CA VAL A 113 -20.68 -11.49 2.76
C VAL A 113 -19.68 -10.39 2.36
N ILE A 114 -19.89 -9.17 2.83
CA ILE A 114 -19.07 -8.00 2.43
C ILE A 114 -17.87 -7.76 3.33
N ILE A 115 -17.87 -8.26 4.57
CA ILE A 115 -16.69 -8.18 5.47
C ILE A 115 -15.40 -8.72 4.79
N PRO A 116 -15.40 -9.90 4.13
CA PRO A 116 -14.25 -10.39 3.36
C PRO A 116 -13.75 -9.42 2.30
N VAL A 117 -14.65 -8.67 1.66
CA VAL A 117 -14.31 -7.66 0.65
C VAL A 117 -13.57 -6.49 1.29
N PHE A 118 -14.02 -6.00 2.45
CA PHE A 118 -13.26 -4.98 3.20
C PHE A 118 -11.90 -5.50 3.65
N ALA A 119 -11.84 -6.76 4.09
CA ALA A 119 -10.59 -7.41 4.48
C ALA A 119 -9.59 -7.44 3.30
N ALA A 120 -10.07 -7.75 2.09
CA ALA A 120 -9.25 -7.74 0.86
C ALA A 120 -8.81 -6.35 0.43
N LEU A 121 -9.69 -5.35 0.49
CA LEU A 121 -9.40 -3.99 0.02
C LEU A 121 -8.42 -3.25 0.92
N TYR A 122 -8.53 -3.43 2.24
CA TYR A 122 -7.84 -2.54 3.18
C TYR A 122 -6.68 -3.18 3.96
N PHE A 123 -6.57 -4.51 3.95
CA PHE A 123 -5.61 -5.22 4.79
C PHE A 123 -4.71 -6.12 3.94
N SER A 124 -4.24 -7.22 4.52
CA SER A 124 -3.41 -8.20 3.82
C SER A 124 -4.24 -9.39 3.34
N ASN A 125 -3.73 -10.11 2.33
CA ASN A 125 -4.36 -11.33 1.82
C ASN A 125 -4.63 -12.35 2.94
N ARG A 126 -3.73 -12.44 3.93
CA ARG A 126 -3.92 -13.34 5.09
C ARG A 126 -5.15 -12.96 5.90
N VAL A 127 -5.33 -11.68 6.19
CA VAL A 127 -6.52 -11.16 6.89
C VAL A 127 -7.78 -11.44 6.07
N SER A 128 -7.74 -11.20 4.75
CA SER A 128 -8.85 -11.51 3.85
C SER A 128 -9.25 -12.98 3.88
N VAL A 129 -8.29 -13.91 3.78
CA VAL A 129 -8.57 -15.35 3.85
C VAL A 129 -9.19 -15.74 5.20
N ILE A 130 -8.60 -15.29 6.31
CA ILE A 130 -9.11 -15.60 7.67
C ILE A 130 -10.58 -15.17 7.79
N TRP A 131 -10.90 -13.93 7.44
CA TRP A 131 -12.25 -13.41 7.60
C TRP A 131 -13.23 -13.94 6.56
N SER A 132 -12.76 -14.35 5.37
CA SER A 132 -13.55 -15.14 4.41
C SER A 132 -13.98 -16.47 5.02
N THR A 133 -13.03 -17.19 5.63
CA THR A 133 -13.30 -18.46 6.30
C THR A 133 -14.23 -18.29 7.48
N VAL A 134 -14.02 -17.28 8.34
CA VAL A 134 -14.91 -17.01 9.48
C VAL A 134 -16.34 -16.66 9.02
N SER A 135 -16.49 -15.79 8.02
CA SER A 135 -17.81 -15.45 7.46
C SER A 135 -18.51 -16.68 6.88
N LEU A 136 -17.77 -17.52 6.12
CA LEU A 136 -18.31 -18.75 5.54
C LEU A 136 -18.75 -19.74 6.63
N LEU A 137 -17.88 -20.01 7.60
CA LEU A 137 -18.19 -20.90 8.71
C LEU A 137 -19.37 -20.39 9.53
N GLY A 138 -19.49 -19.08 9.74
CA GLY A 138 -20.64 -18.49 10.40
C GLY A 138 -21.94 -18.76 9.65
N ILE A 139 -21.99 -18.50 8.35
CA ILE A 139 -23.16 -18.79 7.51
C ILE A 139 -23.53 -20.28 7.57
N LEU A 140 -22.54 -21.17 7.42
CA LEU A 140 -22.75 -22.61 7.52
C LEU A 140 -23.25 -23.03 8.92
N SER A 141 -22.78 -22.38 9.98
CA SER A 141 -23.22 -22.64 11.35
C SER A 141 -24.69 -22.25 11.55
N PHE A 142 -25.11 -21.10 11.04
CA PHE A 142 -26.53 -20.69 11.06
C PHE A 142 -27.40 -21.67 10.26
N ASN A 143 -26.95 -22.10 9.08
CA ASN A 143 -27.66 -23.09 8.26
C ASN A 143 -27.82 -24.43 8.99
N TYR A 144 -26.73 -24.92 9.60
CA TYR A 144 -26.74 -26.16 10.36
C TYR A 144 -27.72 -26.08 11.54
N LEU A 145 -27.68 -25.00 12.32
CA LEU A 145 -28.58 -24.80 13.45
C LEU A 145 -30.05 -24.73 13.04
N GLU A 146 -30.37 -24.04 11.93
CA GLU A 146 -31.73 -24.00 11.37
C GLU A 146 -32.21 -25.40 10.97
N HIS A 147 -31.35 -26.21 10.35
CA HIS A 147 -31.66 -27.60 10.00
C HIS A 147 -31.84 -28.50 11.24
N GLN A 148 -31.22 -28.17 12.38
CA GLN A 148 -31.46 -28.83 13.67
C GLN A 148 -32.75 -28.35 14.36
N GLY A 149 -33.53 -27.46 13.73
CA GLY A 149 -34.78 -26.93 14.28
C GLY A 149 -34.59 -25.79 15.29
N VAL A 150 -33.38 -25.21 15.39
CA VAL A 150 -33.15 -24.04 16.24
C VAL A 150 -33.89 -22.85 15.65
N SER A 151 -34.86 -22.33 16.40
CA SER A 151 -35.59 -21.12 16.02
C SER A 151 -34.81 -19.88 16.44
N PHE A 152 -34.59 -18.95 15.51
CA PHE A 152 -33.93 -17.68 15.77
C PHE A 152 -34.94 -16.60 16.16
N THR A 153 -34.52 -15.68 17.02
CA THR A 153 -35.35 -14.55 17.44
C THR A 153 -35.60 -13.64 16.24
N SER A 154 -36.82 -13.12 16.10
CA SER A 154 -37.15 -12.06 15.14
C SER A 154 -37.72 -10.86 15.87
N ILE A 155 -36.84 -9.95 16.28
CA ILE A 155 -37.25 -8.76 17.06
C ILE A 155 -37.98 -7.71 16.19
N ILE A 156 -37.79 -7.75 14.86
CA ILE A 156 -38.37 -6.79 13.93
C ILE A 156 -39.72 -7.31 13.45
N THR A 157 -40.81 -6.69 13.91
CA THR A 157 -42.16 -7.21 13.70
C THR A 157 -43.07 -6.26 12.90
N SER A 158 -42.82 -4.94 12.93
CA SER A 158 -43.61 -3.99 12.14
C SER A 158 -43.17 -3.99 10.67
N ASN A 159 -44.14 -4.01 9.74
CA ASN A 159 -43.89 -3.91 8.29
C ASN A 159 -43.01 -2.71 7.91
N GLN A 160 -43.18 -1.58 8.61
CA GLN A 160 -42.35 -0.40 8.39
C GLN A 160 -40.90 -0.63 8.82
N GLN A 161 -40.67 -1.29 9.96
CA GLN A 161 -39.34 -1.62 10.45
C GLN A 161 -38.66 -2.67 9.57
N ILE A 162 -39.42 -3.66 9.08
CA ILE A 162 -38.93 -4.67 8.11
C ILE A 162 -38.47 -3.97 6.83
N CYS A 163 -39.28 -3.08 6.27
CA CYS A 163 -38.92 -2.33 5.05
C CYS A 163 -37.66 -1.48 5.27
N GLN A 164 -37.59 -0.74 6.38
CA GLN A 164 -36.42 0.07 6.73
C GLN A 164 -35.15 -0.78 6.91
N ALA A 165 -35.26 -1.91 7.61
CA ALA A 165 -34.15 -2.83 7.82
C ALA A 165 -33.69 -3.45 6.50
N ASN A 166 -34.61 -3.90 5.65
CA ASN A 166 -34.29 -4.49 4.35
C ASN A 166 -33.64 -3.47 3.42
N LEU A 167 -34.14 -2.24 3.38
CA LEU A 167 -33.52 -1.18 2.58
C LEU A 167 -32.11 -0.87 3.09
N ALA A 168 -31.95 -0.64 4.39
CA ALA A 168 -30.65 -0.33 4.98
C ALA A 168 -29.63 -1.48 4.80
N ASN A 169 -30.07 -2.72 4.98
CA ASN A 169 -29.20 -3.89 4.89
C ASN A 169 -28.98 -4.38 3.44
N SER A 170 -29.81 -4.00 2.47
CA SER A 170 -29.54 -4.33 1.06
C SER A 170 -28.72 -3.23 0.39
N VAL A 171 -29.09 -1.96 0.62
CA VAL A 171 -28.46 -0.81 -0.03
C VAL A 171 -27.17 -0.38 0.68
N GLY A 172 -27.15 -0.42 2.01
CA GLY A 172 -26.01 0.00 2.82
C GLY A 172 -24.71 -0.72 2.44
N PRO A 173 -24.68 -2.06 2.36
CA PRO A 173 -23.48 -2.78 1.97
C PRO A 173 -23.02 -2.46 0.54
N LEU A 174 -23.94 -2.30 -0.42
CA LEU A 174 -23.59 -1.92 -1.80
C LEU A 174 -22.91 -0.55 -1.86
N ILE A 175 -23.48 0.43 -1.17
CA ILE A 175 -22.90 1.77 -1.04
C ILE A 175 -21.52 1.67 -0.38
N ALA A 176 -21.40 0.88 0.70
CA ALA A 176 -20.14 0.72 1.42
C ALA A 176 -19.05 0.09 0.55
N VAL A 177 -19.37 -0.95 -0.24
CA VAL A 177 -18.44 -1.56 -1.21
C VAL A 177 -18.06 -0.58 -2.31
N PHE A 178 -19.03 0.16 -2.87
CA PHE A 178 -18.77 1.15 -3.91
C PHE A 178 -17.77 2.21 -3.44
N PHE A 179 -18.04 2.85 -2.30
CA PHE A 179 -17.12 3.84 -1.75
C PHE A 179 -15.78 3.22 -1.38
N ALA A 180 -15.78 2.00 -0.82
CA ALA A 180 -14.55 1.33 -0.47
C ALA A 180 -13.66 1.07 -1.70
N GLY A 181 -14.26 0.58 -2.78
CA GLY A 181 -13.60 0.37 -4.07
C GLY A 181 -13.11 1.68 -4.68
N CYS A 182 -13.90 2.76 -4.65
CA CYS A 182 -13.47 4.07 -5.14
C CYS A 182 -12.24 4.59 -4.39
N PHE A 183 -12.25 4.51 -3.05
CA PHE A 183 -11.10 4.93 -2.23
C PHE A 183 -9.87 4.04 -2.44
N PHE A 184 -10.08 2.73 -2.60
CA PHE A 184 -9.02 1.78 -2.90
C PHE A 184 -8.35 2.10 -4.25
N ASN A 185 -9.15 2.22 -5.31
CA ASN A 185 -8.67 2.50 -6.65
C ASN A 185 -7.97 3.86 -6.73
N LEU A 186 -8.55 4.91 -6.14
CA LEU A 186 -7.92 6.24 -6.12
C LEU A 186 -6.55 6.23 -5.45
N ALA A 187 -6.41 5.51 -4.33
CA ALA A 187 -5.14 5.38 -3.64
C ALA A 187 -4.12 4.58 -4.47
N MET A 188 -4.59 3.54 -5.16
CA MET A 188 -3.73 2.70 -5.98
C MET A 188 -3.27 3.39 -7.28
N TYR A 189 -4.13 4.17 -7.93
CA TYR A 189 -3.74 5.03 -9.06
C TYR A 189 -2.61 5.99 -8.67
N ARG A 190 -2.73 6.66 -7.51
CA ARG A 190 -1.66 7.54 -7.00
C ARG A 190 -0.36 6.80 -6.70
N ALA A 191 -0.45 5.53 -6.26
CA ALA A 191 0.72 4.71 -6.05
C ALA A 191 1.42 4.37 -7.37
N PHE A 192 0.65 4.07 -8.41
CA PHE A 192 1.18 3.76 -9.74
C PHE A 192 1.79 4.97 -10.43
N ASP A 193 1.15 6.13 -10.35
CA ASP A 193 1.70 7.37 -10.93
C ASP A 193 3.03 7.73 -10.25
N GLY A 194 3.10 7.68 -8.90
CA GLY A 194 4.35 7.89 -8.19
C GLY A 194 5.43 6.86 -8.52
N GLN A 195 5.05 5.61 -8.84
CA GLN A 195 6.00 4.59 -9.28
C GLN A 195 6.53 4.87 -10.70
N LYS A 196 5.67 5.36 -11.60
CA LYS A 196 6.09 5.77 -12.95
C LYS A 196 7.08 6.93 -12.90
N ASP A 197 6.82 7.93 -12.07
CA ASP A 197 7.72 9.08 -11.89
C ASP A 197 9.08 8.63 -11.34
N ALA A 198 9.08 7.73 -10.35
CA ALA A 198 10.33 7.15 -9.82
C ALA A 198 11.09 6.33 -10.88
N MET A 199 10.39 5.55 -11.71
CA MET A 199 11.00 4.81 -12.81
C MET A 199 11.57 5.73 -13.90
N ALA A 200 10.90 6.85 -14.20
CA ALA A 200 11.40 7.84 -15.13
C ALA A 200 12.72 8.44 -14.64
N ASN A 201 12.79 8.84 -13.36
CA ASN A 201 14.02 9.37 -12.76
C ASN A 201 15.14 8.31 -12.71
N GLN A 202 14.80 7.04 -12.45
CA GLN A 202 15.77 5.95 -12.46
C GLN A 202 16.31 5.68 -13.87
N LYS A 203 15.46 5.77 -14.89
CA LYS A 203 15.87 5.66 -16.29
C LYS A 203 16.82 6.81 -16.67
N GLU A 204 16.48 8.04 -16.29
CA GLU A 204 17.37 9.20 -16.52
C GLU A 204 18.73 9.01 -15.85
N THR A 205 18.75 8.48 -14.62
CA THR A 205 20.01 8.18 -13.91
C THR A 205 20.82 7.08 -14.61
N LEU A 206 20.17 6.06 -15.17
CA LEU A 206 20.85 5.02 -15.98
C LEU A 206 21.40 5.60 -17.28
N ASP A 207 20.64 6.46 -17.96
CA ASP A 207 21.09 7.12 -19.19
C ASP A 207 22.31 8.02 -18.92
N GLN A 208 22.31 8.76 -17.80
CA GLN A 208 23.47 9.53 -17.35
C GLN A 208 24.67 8.63 -17.02
N LEU A 209 24.45 7.50 -16.33
CA LEU A 209 25.50 6.56 -16.00
C LEU A 209 26.13 5.95 -17.25
N ASN A 210 25.31 5.57 -18.24
CA ASN A 210 25.79 5.06 -19.53
C ASN A 210 26.61 6.12 -20.27
N ALA A 211 26.15 7.38 -20.31
CA ALA A 211 26.91 8.47 -20.92
C ALA A 211 28.28 8.70 -20.25
N VAL A 212 28.37 8.51 -18.93
CA VAL A 212 29.65 8.55 -18.20
C VAL A 212 30.53 7.36 -18.57
N PHE A 213 29.98 6.14 -18.68
CA PHE A 213 30.74 4.97 -19.13
C PHE A 213 31.28 5.14 -20.56
N ASP A 214 30.49 5.70 -21.46
CA ASP A 214 30.92 6.00 -22.84
C ASP A 214 32.07 7.01 -22.83
N SER A 215 31.97 8.06 -22.02
CA SER A 215 33.03 9.07 -21.86
C SER A 215 34.32 8.48 -21.28
N VAL A 216 34.22 7.57 -20.29
CA VAL A 216 35.38 6.87 -19.71
C VAL A 216 36.05 5.96 -20.74
N THR A 217 35.26 5.29 -21.58
CA THR A 217 35.77 4.43 -22.66
C THR A 217 36.54 5.26 -23.69
N GLU A 218 35.99 6.40 -24.11
CA GLU A 218 36.64 7.34 -25.03
C GLU A 218 37.96 7.89 -24.46
N ILE A 219 37.98 8.27 -23.17
CA ILE A 219 39.20 8.72 -22.49
C ILE A 219 40.25 7.59 -22.47
N SER A 220 39.84 6.35 -22.20
CA SER A 220 40.76 5.21 -22.18
C SER A 220 41.38 4.94 -23.55
N GLU A 221 40.60 5.03 -24.64
CA GLU A 221 41.10 4.92 -26.02
C GLU A 221 42.06 6.08 -26.37
N SER A 222 41.74 7.30 -25.92
CA SER A 222 42.61 8.46 -26.09
C SER A 222 43.94 8.30 -25.33
N ILE A 223 43.93 7.74 -24.11
CA ILE A 223 45.17 7.45 -23.35
C ILE A 223 46.00 6.39 -24.06
N LEU A 224 45.40 5.31 -24.56
CA LEU A 224 46.10 4.26 -25.32
C LEU A 224 46.74 4.81 -26.60
N SER A 225 46.02 5.65 -27.34
CA SER A 225 46.57 6.31 -28.53
C SER A 225 47.67 7.31 -28.18
N THR A 226 47.52 8.06 -27.09
CA THR A 226 48.56 9.00 -26.63
C THR A 226 49.81 8.26 -26.15
N SER A 227 49.65 7.13 -25.46
CA SER A 227 50.77 6.27 -25.04
C SER A 227 51.54 5.72 -26.24
N THR A 228 50.84 5.24 -27.28
CA THR A 228 51.49 4.75 -28.51
C THR A 228 52.21 5.85 -29.28
N ILE A 229 51.67 7.08 -29.28
CA ILE A 229 52.37 8.26 -29.81
C ILE A 229 53.61 8.60 -28.98
N LEU A 230 53.54 8.52 -27.65
CA LEU A 230 54.68 8.75 -26.76
C LEU A 230 55.79 7.71 -26.97
N ASP A 231 55.44 6.44 -27.12
CA ASP A 231 56.40 5.36 -27.38
C ASP A 231 57.11 5.57 -28.72
N SER A 232 56.36 5.86 -29.79
CA SER A 232 56.93 6.14 -31.11
C SER A 232 57.75 7.44 -31.15
N SER A 233 57.38 8.47 -30.38
CA SER A 233 58.15 9.69 -30.21
C SER A 233 59.45 9.44 -29.43
N SER A 234 59.39 8.61 -28.39
CA SER A 234 60.56 8.17 -27.62
C SER A 234 61.55 7.37 -28.47
N GLU A 235 61.06 6.46 -29.31
CA GLU A 235 61.90 5.74 -30.29
C GLU A 235 62.55 6.69 -31.30
N ASN A 236 61.79 7.62 -31.86
CA ASN A 236 62.33 8.63 -32.78
C ASN A 236 63.38 9.52 -32.10
N MET A 237 63.18 9.90 -30.84
CA MET A 237 64.18 10.65 -30.07
C MET A 237 65.45 9.85 -29.83
N LYS A 238 65.36 8.54 -29.54
CA LYS A 238 66.53 7.66 -29.44
C LYS A 238 67.30 7.62 -30.75
N LEU A 239 66.62 7.35 -31.86
CA LEU A 239 67.23 7.31 -33.20
C LEU A 239 67.95 8.63 -33.52
N ARG A 240 67.29 9.76 -33.24
CA ARG A 240 67.86 11.09 -33.51
C ARG A 240 69.03 11.43 -32.59
N SER A 241 68.99 10.99 -31.34
CA SER A 241 70.11 11.09 -30.40
C SER A 241 71.31 10.29 -30.89
N ASP A 242 71.09 9.07 -31.36
CA ASP A 242 72.15 8.21 -31.90
C ASP A 242 72.76 8.79 -33.19
N GLU A 243 71.94 9.37 -34.09
CA GLU A 243 72.42 10.10 -35.27
C GLU A 243 73.26 11.34 -34.89
N MET A 244 72.85 12.09 -33.87
CA MET A 244 73.60 13.25 -33.39
C MET A 244 74.94 12.83 -32.76
N ALA A 245 74.96 11.73 -31.99
CA ALA A 245 76.19 11.17 -31.45
C ALA A 245 77.16 10.72 -32.58
N GLN A 246 76.64 10.11 -33.66
CA GLN A 246 77.44 9.75 -34.82
C GLN A 246 77.96 10.97 -35.62
N LYS A 247 77.16 12.03 -35.75
CA LYS A 247 77.61 13.28 -36.42
C LYS A 247 78.71 14.01 -35.65
N GLN A 248 78.70 13.95 -34.32
CA GLN A 248 79.78 14.53 -33.50
C GLN A 248 81.09 13.73 -33.57
N GLN A 249 81.07 12.47 -34.01
CA GLN A 249 82.27 11.65 -34.19
C GLN A 249 82.95 11.78 -35.56
N LYS A 250 82.36 12.49 -36.54
CA LYS A 250 83.00 12.72 -37.85
C LYS A 250 83.87 14.00 -37.83
N PRO A 251 85.21 13.90 -37.96
CA PRO A 251 86.09 15.07 -37.92
C PRO A 251 85.89 15.96 -39.16
N HIS A 252 85.88 17.27 -38.94
CA HIS A 252 85.77 18.31 -39.98
C HIS A 252 86.97 18.21 -40.95
N PRO A 253 86.77 18.06 -42.27
CA PRO A 253 87.89 18.07 -43.21
C PRO A 253 88.38 19.51 -43.39
N PHE A 254 89.63 19.76 -43.01
CA PHE A 254 90.30 21.05 -43.20
C PHE A 254 90.35 21.44 -44.69
N PRO A 255 90.12 22.72 -45.04
CA PRO A 255 90.16 23.17 -46.43
C PRO A 255 91.62 23.22 -46.93
N LYS A 256 91.88 22.55 -48.06
CA LYS A 256 93.18 22.63 -48.75
C LYS A 256 93.34 24.00 -49.42
N LYS A 257 94.46 24.66 -49.14
CA LYS A 257 94.88 25.93 -49.77
C LYS A 257 95.24 25.71 -51.26
N PRO A 258 95.01 26.73 -52.11
CA PRO A 258 95.35 26.66 -53.54
C PRO A 258 96.84 26.96 -53.76
N ILE A 259 97.45 26.21 -54.68
CA ILE A 259 98.68 26.57 -55.40
C ILE A 259 98.38 26.36 -56.87
#